data_AF-H9ZXW3-F1
#
_entry.id   AF-H9ZXW3-F1
#
_cell.length_a   1.000
_cell.length_b   1.000
_cell.length_c   1.000
_cell.angle_alpha   90.00
_cell.angle_beta   90.00
_cell.angle_gamma   90.00
#
_symmetry.space_group_name_H-M   'P 1'
#
loop_
_entity.id
_entity.type
_entity.pdbx_description
1 polymer ?
#
loop_
_entity_poly.entity_id
_entity_poly.type
_entity_poly.pdbx_seq_one_letter_code
_entity_poly.pdbx_strand_id
1 'polypeptide(L)'
;TYVNNLNQIEEKMHEAMATGDIRQAIALQPALKFNGGGHINHTIFWTNLAKDGGEPSEELLAAIKRDFGSLQAMQDKLSAATI
;
A
#
# COMPACT_ATOMS: atom_id res chain seq x y z
N THR A 1 -2.78 13.22 8.42
CA THR A 1 -4.01 12.47 8.75
C THR A 1 -3.73 10.99 8.98
N TYR A 2 -3.37 10.20 7.95
CA TYR A 2 -3.15 8.75 8.13
C TYR A 2 -2.10 8.39 9.18
N VAL A 3 -0.90 9.00 9.13
CA VAL A 3 0.18 8.72 10.11
C VAL A 3 -0.25 9.03 11.54
N ASN A 4 -0.77 10.23 11.81
CA ASN A 4 -1.19 10.62 13.16
C ASN A 4 -2.28 9.71 13.72
N ASN A 5 -3.28 9.37 12.89
CA ASN A 5 -4.36 8.48 13.30
C ASN A 5 -3.85 7.05 13.51
N LEU A 6 -2.95 6.57 12.66
CA LEU A 6 -2.35 5.25 12.76
C LEU A 6 -1.63 5.09 14.11
N ASN A 7 -0.77 6.03 14.48
CA ASN A 7 -0.04 5.99 15.75
C ASN A 7 -0.99 5.82 16.95
N GLN A 8 -2.07 6.60 17.00
CA GLN A 8 -3.06 6.51 18.08
C GLN A 8 -3.84 5.17 18.07
N ILE A 9 -4.11 4.62 16.89
CA ILE A 9 -4.82 3.33 16.77
C ILE A 9 -3.89 2.19 17.19
N GLU A 10 -2.61 2.24 16.84
CA GLU A 10 -1.61 1.24 17.23
C GLU A 10 -1.41 1.20 18.74
N GLU A 11 -1.35 2.36 19.41
CA GLU A 11 -1.31 2.44 20.88
C GLU A 11 -2.53 1.75 21.52
N LYS A 12 -3.74 2.07 21.05
CA LYS A 12 -4.98 1.44 21.55
C LYS A 12 -5.08 -0.04 21.24
N MET A 13 -4.59 -0.46 20.06
CA MET A 13 -4.56 -1.86 19.67
C MET A 13 -3.58 -2.64 20.57
N HIS A 14 -2.40 -2.07 20.83
CA HIS A 14 -1.43 -2.65 21.74
C HIS A 14 -2.00 -2.81 23.16
N GLU A 15 -2.68 -1.79 23.68
CA GLU A 15 -3.34 -1.86 25.00
C GLU A 15 -4.44 -2.94 25.05
N ALA A 16 -5.32 -2.98 24.04
CA ALA A 16 -6.38 -3.99 23.95
C ALA A 16 -5.82 -5.42 23.90
N MET A 17 -4.73 -5.63 23.15
CA MET A 17 -4.05 -6.92 23.07
C MET A 17 -3.35 -7.29 24.38
N ALA A 18 -2.69 -6.33 25.05
CA ALA A 18 -1.97 -6.56 26.31
C ALA A 18 -2.92 -6.89 27.48
N THR A 19 -4.12 -6.32 27.48
CA THR A 19 -5.14 -6.54 28.52
C THR A 19 -6.09 -7.69 28.21
N GLY A 20 -6.01 -8.28 27.01
CA GLY A 20 -6.90 -9.36 26.58
C GLY A 20 -8.32 -8.89 26.20
N ASP A 21 -8.53 -7.58 25.96
CA ASP A 21 -9.80 -7.07 25.43
C ASP A 21 -9.90 -7.36 23.92
N ILE A 22 -10.27 -8.61 23.61
CA ILE A 22 -10.45 -9.09 22.24
C ILE A 22 -11.57 -8.32 21.51
N ARG A 23 -12.59 -7.86 22.23
CA ARG A 23 -13.70 -7.12 21.61
C ARG A 23 -13.21 -5.78 21.09
N GLN A 24 -12.44 -5.04 21.89
CA GLN A 24 -11.86 -3.77 21.47
C GLN A 24 -10.85 -3.97 20.34
N ALA A 25 -9.99 -4.99 20.43
CA ALA A 25 -9.03 -5.30 19.38
C ALA A 25 -9.71 -5.54 18.03
N ILE A 26 -10.79 -6.34 17.99
CA ILE A 26 -11.58 -6.56 16.76
C ILE A 26 -12.21 -5.24 16.26
N ALA A 27 -12.75 -4.42 17.17
CA ALA A 27 -13.38 -3.15 16.80
C ALA A 27 -12.40 -2.14 16.18
N LEU A 28 -11.12 -2.21 16.54
CA LEU A 28 -10.07 -1.33 16.01
C LEU A 28 -9.55 -1.73 14.62
N GLN A 29 -9.77 -2.98 14.19
CA GLN A 29 -9.22 -3.49 12.92
C GLN A 29 -9.58 -2.67 11.68
N PRO A 30 -10.83 -2.20 11.47
CA PRO A 30 -11.16 -1.40 10.29
C PRO A 30 -10.38 -0.09 10.25
N ALA A 31 -10.23 0.58 11.40
CA ALA A 31 -9.51 1.83 11.51
C ALA A 31 -8.00 1.62 11.30
N LEU A 32 -7.44 0.54 11.86
CA LEU A 32 -6.04 0.17 11.65
C LEU A 32 -5.77 -0.12 10.17
N LYS A 33 -6.62 -0.94 9.53
CA LYS A 33 -6.51 -1.24 8.09
C LYS A 33 -6.57 0.02 7.24
N PHE A 34 -7.51 0.93 7.53
CA PHE A 34 -7.70 2.14 6.73
C PHE A 34 -6.52 3.11 6.88
N ASN A 35 -6.11 3.42 8.11
CA ASN A 35 -5.04 4.40 8.34
C ASN A 35 -3.65 3.79 8.07
N GLY A 36 -3.44 2.52 8.42
CA GLY A 36 -2.23 1.77 8.12
C GLY A 36 -2.05 1.57 6.62
N GLY A 37 -3.10 1.10 5.94
CA GLY A 37 -3.12 1.00 4.48
C GLY A 37 -2.91 2.36 3.80
N GLY A 38 -3.55 3.42 4.31
CA GLY A 38 -3.32 4.79 3.87
C GLY A 38 -1.85 5.20 4.00
N HIS A 39 -1.23 4.97 5.16
CA HIS A 39 0.19 5.27 5.34
C HIS A 39 1.08 4.47 4.38
N ILE A 40 0.93 3.14 4.34
CA ILE A 40 1.74 2.25 3.48
C ILE A 40 1.62 2.64 2.01
N ASN A 41 0.39 2.80 1.51
CA ASN A 41 0.15 3.10 0.10
C ASN A 41 0.75 4.45 -0.31
N HIS A 42 0.65 5.48 0.54
CA HIS A 42 1.23 6.78 0.21
C HIS A 42 2.76 6.78 0.32
N THR A 43 3.34 6.06 1.28
CA THR A 43 4.79 5.88 1.34
C THR A 43 5.32 5.26 0.05
N ILE A 44 4.66 4.21 -0.46
CA ILE A 44 4.99 3.57 -1.74
C ILE A 44 4.79 4.55 -2.90
N PHE A 45 3.63 5.21 -2.97
CA PHE A 45 3.26 6.13 -4.06
C PHE A 45 4.31 7.21 -4.29
N TRP A 46 4.83 7.82 -3.21
CA TRP A 46 5.85 8.86 -3.35
C TRP A 46 7.18 8.33 -3.89
N THR A 47 7.54 7.09 -3.57
CA THR A 47 8.75 6.44 -4.14
C THR A 47 8.56 5.96 -5.57
N ASN A 48 7.30 5.81 -6.04
CA ASN A 48 7.01 5.44 -7.42
C ASN A 48 6.98 6.64 -8.39
N LEU A 49 7.08 7.86 -7.90
CA LEU A 49 7.05 9.07 -8.72
C LEU A 49 8.40 9.76 -8.74
N ALA A 50 8.85 10.14 -9.94
CA ALA A 50 10.03 10.96 -10.13
C ALA A 50 9.85 11.82 -11.38
N LYS A 51 10.47 13.02 -11.39
CA LYS A 51 10.51 13.87 -12.58
C LYS A 51 11.27 13.20 -13.72
N ASP A 52 12.42 12.59 -13.37
CA ASP A 52 13.32 11.90 -14.27
C ASP A 52 13.41 10.43 -13.84
N GLY A 53 12.33 9.67 -14.07
CA GLY A 53 12.16 8.31 -13.54
C GLY A 53 12.97 7.20 -14.23
N GLY A 54 13.61 7.50 -15.36
CA GLY A 54 14.37 6.52 -16.14
C GLY A 54 13.50 5.43 -16.77
N GLU A 55 14.16 4.34 -17.18
CA GLU A 55 13.53 3.17 -17.80
C GLU A 55 13.58 1.96 -16.85
N PRO A 56 12.66 0.98 -16.99
CA PRO A 56 12.74 -0.28 -16.26
C PRO A 56 14.08 -0.99 -16.45
N SER A 57 14.57 -1.68 -15.41
CA SER A 57 15.76 -2.54 -15.54
C SER A 57 15.53 -3.65 -16.57
N GLU A 58 16.61 -4.24 -17.10
CA GLU A 58 16.50 -5.32 -18.09
C GLU A 58 15.71 -6.51 -17.55
N GLU A 59 15.92 -6.88 -16.29
CA GLU A 59 15.21 -7.98 -15.62
C GLU A 59 13.73 -7.67 -15.45
N LEU A 60 13.40 -6.42 -15.06
CA LEU A 60 12.01 -5.98 -14.91
C LEU A 60 11.30 -5.93 -16.27
N LEU A 61 11.94 -5.39 -17.30
CA LEU A 61 11.38 -5.34 -18.64
C LEU A 61 11.17 -6.75 -19.22
N ALA A 62 12.07 -7.68 -18.96
CA ALA A 62 11.92 -9.09 -19.36
C ALA A 62 10.71 -9.74 -18.67
N ALA A 63 10.52 -9.50 -17.36
CA ALA A 63 9.35 -9.98 -16.63
C ALA A 63 8.04 -9.37 -17.18
N ILE A 64 8.03 -8.06 -17.45
CA ILE A 64 6.88 -7.38 -18.05
C ILE A 64 6.53 -7.98 -19.41
N LYS A 65 7.52 -8.22 -20.28
CA LYS A 65 7.29 -8.85 -21.59
C LYS A 65 6.77 -10.27 -21.47
N ARG A 66 7.29 -11.06 -20.51
CA ARG A 66 6.81 -12.42 -20.25
C ARG A 66 5.35 -12.45 -19.81
N ASP A 67 4.97 -11.57 -18.89
CA ASP A 67 3.67 -11.65 -18.21
C ASP A 67 2.57 -10.83 -18.91
N PHE A 68 2.96 -9.77 -19.64
CA PHE A 68 2.04 -8.83 -20.29
C PHE A 68 2.25 -8.69 -21.80
N GLY A 69 3.30 -9.31 -22.37
CA GLY A 69 3.65 -9.22 -23.79
C GLY A 69 4.48 -7.99 -24.15
N SER A 70 4.12 -6.81 -23.63
CA SER A 70 4.87 -5.56 -23.81
C SER A 70 4.63 -4.58 -22.66
N LEU A 71 5.51 -3.58 -22.52
CA LEU A 71 5.33 -2.49 -21.56
C LEU A 71 4.03 -1.71 -21.81
N GLN A 72 3.72 -1.43 -23.08
CA GLN A 72 2.47 -0.76 -23.45
C GLN A 72 1.24 -1.59 -23.02
N ALA A 73 1.24 -2.90 -23.28
CA ALA A 73 0.12 -3.76 -22.91
C ALA A 73 -0.08 -3.84 -21.39
N MET A 74 1.00 -3.79 -20.60
CA MET A 74 0.92 -3.66 -19.14
C MET A 74 0.30 -2.33 -18.73
N GLN A 75 0.75 -1.21 -19.31
CA GLN A 75 0.23 0.12 -19.03
C GLN A 75 -1.27 0.24 -19.35
N ASP A 76 -1.70 -0.28 -20.51
CA ASP A 76 -3.10 -0.25 -20.92
C ASP A 76 -3.99 -1.05 -19.94
N LYS A 77 -3.56 -2.27 -19.59
CA LYS A 77 -4.29 -3.12 -18.64
C LYS A 77 -4.37 -2.51 -17.24
N LEU A 78 -3.24 -1.99 -16.73
CA LEU A 78 -3.20 -1.36 -15.41
C LEU A 78 -4.07 -0.09 -15.37
N SER A 79 -4.01 0.73 -16.42
CA SER A 79 -4.82 1.94 -16.51
C SER A 79 -6.31 1.62 -16.57
N ALA A 80 -6.72 0.61 -17.34
CA ALA A 80 -8.12 0.18 -17.39
C ALA A 80 -8.64 -0.42 -16.07
N ALA A 81 -7.76 -1.04 -15.28
CA ALA A 81 -8.11 -1.61 -13.97
C ALA A 81 -8.15 -0.56 -12.85
N THR A 82 -7.61 0.63 -13.08
CA THR A 82 -7.54 1.72 -12.10
C THR A 82 -8.66 2.72 -12.40
N ILE A 83 -9.49 3.02 -11.40
CA ILE A 83 -10.67 3.89 -11.51
C ILE A 83 -10.35 5.27 -10.93
#